data_AF-A0A2V9K2I9-F1
#
_entry.id   AF-A0A2V9K2I9-F1
#
_cell.length_a   1.000
_cell.length_b   1.000
_cell.length_c   1.000
_cell.angle_alpha   90.00
_cell.angle_beta   90.00
_cell.angle_gamma   90.00
#
_symmetry.space_group_name_H-M   'P 1'
#
loop_
_entity.id
_entity.type
_entity.pdbx_description
1 polymer ?
#
loop_
_entity_poly.entity_id
_entity_poly.type
_entity_poly.pdbx_seq_one_letter_code
_entity_poly.pdbx_strand_id
1 'polypeptide(L)'
;MADDDLRRLEDSFEEANVRVGEATWNIYSGEGEADLEGAERRLAALLGEPANRALVQSAREALDAGLDPLLARRLEVWRRSFDGSAVDHVEEVCRLRARLQQRIAGFKFELDGRA
;
A
#
# COMPACT_ATOMS: atom_id res chain seq x y z
N MET A 1 -10.74 -4.35 22.28
CA MET A 1 -9.71 -3.30 22.19
C MET A 1 -8.68 -3.67 21.12
N ALA A 2 -7.72 -4.58 21.36
CA ALA A 2 -6.70 -4.92 20.33
C ALA A 2 -7.26 -5.49 19.00
N ASP A 3 -8.35 -6.27 19.05
CA ASP A 3 -8.99 -6.81 17.83
C ASP A 3 -9.70 -5.70 17.02
N ASP A 4 -10.33 -4.73 17.69
CA ASP A 4 -11.01 -3.60 17.04
C ASP A 4 -10.01 -2.59 16.44
N ASP A 5 -8.84 -2.46 17.05
CA ASP A 5 -7.72 -1.67 16.50
C ASP A 5 -7.13 -2.35 15.25
N LEU A 6 -6.91 -3.68 15.31
CA LEU A 6 -6.38 -4.44 14.17
C LEU A 6 -7.33 -4.43 12.97
N ARG A 7 -8.64 -4.58 13.20
CA ARG A 7 -9.65 -4.46 12.13
C ARG A 7 -9.65 -3.09 11.49
N ARG A 8 -9.59 -2.01 12.28
CA ARG A 8 -9.51 -0.65 11.74
C ARG A 8 -8.26 -0.43 10.89
N LEU A 9 -7.13 -1.00 11.28
CA LEU A 9 -5.91 -0.99 10.49
C LEU A 9 -6.11 -1.73 9.16
N GLU A 10 -6.75 -2.90 9.19
CA GLU A 10 -7.07 -3.70 7.99
C GLU A 10 -8.00 -2.95 7.04
N ASP A 11 -9.08 -2.37 7.54
CA ASP A 11 -10.04 -1.58 6.76
C ASP A 11 -9.34 -0.37 6.10
N SER A 12 -8.50 0.34 6.86
CA SER A 12 -7.78 1.50 6.34
C SER A 12 -6.74 1.12 5.28
N PHE A 13 -6.12 -0.05 5.43
CA PHE A 13 -5.17 -0.56 4.46
C PHE A 13 -5.85 -1.05 3.19
N GLU A 14 -6.99 -1.73 3.30
CA GLU A 14 -7.82 -2.10 2.16
C GLU A 14 -8.25 -0.85 1.37
N GLU A 15 -8.77 0.17 2.06
CA GLU A 15 -9.17 1.44 1.44
C GLU A 15 -7.99 2.11 0.71
N ALA A 16 -6.80 2.12 1.31
CA ALA A 16 -5.61 2.69 0.69
C ALA A 16 -5.18 1.90 -0.57
N ASN A 17 -5.23 0.56 -0.53
CA ASN A 17 -4.88 -0.28 -1.69
C ASN A 17 -5.90 -0.14 -2.82
N VAL A 18 -7.20 -0.08 -2.50
CA VAL A 18 -8.26 0.17 -3.49
C VAL A 18 -7.97 1.47 -4.23
N ARG A 19 -7.65 2.55 -3.52
CA ARG A 19 -7.30 3.84 -4.14
C ARG A 19 -6.08 3.76 -5.05
N VAL A 20 -5.03 3.04 -4.66
CA VAL A 20 -3.84 2.84 -5.51
C VAL A 20 -4.24 2.08 -6.79
N GLY A 21 -5.07 1.04 -6.65
CA GLY A 21 -5.61 0.26 -7.77
C GLY A 21 -6.46 1.10 -8.72
N GLU A 22 -7.40 1.89 -8.19
CA GLU A 22 -8.26 2.79 -8.95
C GLU A 22 -7.45 3.86 -9.68
N ALA A 23 -6.52 4.53 -8.99
CA ALA A 23 -5.66 5.54 -9.60
C ALA A 23 -4.79 4.93 -10.72
N THR A 24 -4.28 3.71 -10.51
CA THR A 24 -3.52 2.97 -11.53
C THR A 24 -4.39 2.62 -12.73
N TRP A 25 -5.62 2.12 -12.50
CA TRP A 25 -6.58 1.84 -13.57
C TRP A 25 -6.87 3.08 -14.39
N ASN A 26 -7.18 4.19 -13.71
CA ASN A 26 -7.56 5.46 -14.35
C ASN A 26 -6.41 6.08 -15.17
N ILE A 27 -5.15 5.82 -14.83
CA ILE A 27 -4.00 6.18 -15.67
C ILE A 27 -4.09 5.54 -17.07
N TYR A 28 -4.58 4.29 -17.16
CA TYR A 28 -4.68 3.56 -18.42
C TYR A 28 -6.03 3.71 -19.12
N SER A 29 -7.12 3.73 -18.36
CA SER A 29 -8.48 3.74 -18.90
C SER A 29 -9.01 5.15 -19.20
N GLY A 30 -8.54 6.16 -18.45
CA GLY A 30 -9.10 7.51 -18.49
C GLY A 30 -10.52 7.63 -17.92
N GLU A 31 -10.99 6.63 -17.18
CA GLU A 31 -12.37 6.55 -16.65
C GLU A 31 -12.60 7.37 -15.37
N GLY A 32 -11.55 7.98 -14.80
CA GLY A 32 -11.64 8.73 -13.56
C GLY A 32 -10.36 9.48 -13.18
N GLU A 33 -10.28 9.91 -11.92
CA GLU A 33 -9.09 10.59 -11.38
C GLU A 33 -7.89 9.64 -11.24
N ALA A 34 -6.73 10.09 -11.71
CA ALA A 34 -5.50 9.32 -11.80
C ALA A 34 -4.43 9.79 -10.78
N ASP A 35 -4.84 10.11 -9.55
CA ASP A 35 -3.93 10.57 -8.48
C ASP A 35 -3.18 9.40 -7.80
N LEU A 36 -2.26 8.78 -8.55
CA LEU A 36 -1.45 7.68 -8.05
C LEU A 36 -0.46 8.13 -6.97
N GLU A 37 0.09 9.34 -7.08
CA GLU A 37 1.02 9.88 -6.09
C GLU A 37 0.33 10.08 -4.73
N GLY A 38 -0.85 10.69 -4.71
CA GLY A 38 -1.64 10.86 -3.50
C GLY A 38 -2.07 9.53 -2.87
N ALA A 39 -2.47 8.56 -3.69
CA ALA A 39 -2.83 7.22 -3.22
C ALA A 39 -1.65 6.48 -2.58
N GLU A 40 -0.50 6.44 -3.25
CA GLU A 40 0.74 5.83 -2.73
C GLU A 40 1.23 6.53 -1.45
N ARG A 41 1.09 7.86 -1.36
CA ARG A 41 1.45 8.62 -0.15
C ARG A 41 0.58 8.26 1.05
N ARG A 42 -0.72 8.03 0.86
CA ARG A 42 -1.62 7.57 1.93
C ARG A 42 -1.24 6.17 2.41
N LEU A 43 -0.95 5.26 1.49
CA LEU A 43 -0.51 3.90 1.82
C LEU A 43 0.83 3.93 2.58
N ALA A 44 1.78 4.75 2.10
CA ALA A 44 3.07 4.96 2.76
C ALA A 44 2.91 5.52 4.18
N ALA A 45 2.04 6.51 4.39
CA ALA A 45 1.78 7.07 5.71
C ALA A 45 1.23 6.02 6.68
N LEU A 46 0.28 5.18 6.23
CA LEU A 46 -0.30 4.12 7.05
C LEU A 46 0.75 3.08 7.47
N LEU A 47 1.60 2.66 6.54
CA LEU A 47 2.66 1.67 6.79
C LEU A 47 3.90 2.25 7.49
N GLY A 48 4.05 3.57 7.46
CA GLY A 48 5.13 4.31 8.13
C GLY A 48 4.78 4.74 9.55
N GLU A 49 3.49 4.69 9.94
CA GLU A 49 3.00 5.11 11.25
C GLU A 49 3.52 4.17 12.37
N PRO A 50 4.37 4.67 13.30
CA PRO A 50 4.93 3.84 14.35
C PRO A 50 3.89 3.18 15.25
N ALA A 51 2.74 3.83 15.48
CA ALA A 51 1.67 3.28 16.30
C ALA A 51 1.08 1.99 15.70
N ASN A 52 0.93 1.92 14.37
CA ASN A 52 0.41 0.73 13.68
C ASN A 52 1.37 -0.46 13.80
N ARG A 53 2.68 -0.20 13.71
CA ARG A 53 3.70 -1.22 13.93
C ARG A 53 3.69 -1.71 15.38
N ALA A 54 3.59 -0.79 16.34
CA ALA A 54 3.52 -1.13 17.76
C ALA A 54 2.30 -1.99 18.09
N LEU A 55 1.12 -1.65 17.55
CA LEU A 55 -0.11 -2.44 17.69
C LEU A 55 0.09 -3.90 17.30
N VAL A 56 0.63 -4.14 16.10
CA VAL A 56 0.86 -5.51 15.59
C VAL A 56 1.92 -6.23 16.42
N GLN A 57 2.98 -5.54 16.83
CA GLN A 57 4.03 -6.15 17.65
C GLN A 57 3.50 -6.56 19.03
N SER A 58 2.74 -5.71 19.71
CA SER A 58 2.13 -6.03 21.00
C SER A 58 1.10 -7.16 20.89
N ALA A 59 0.31 -7.19 19.82
CA ALA A 59 -0.62 -8.29 19.57
C ALA A 59 0.11 -9.64 19.39
N ARG A 60 1.29 -9.64 18.74
CA ARG A 60 2.11 -10.85 18.57
C ARG A 60 2.71 -11.33 19.88
N GLU A 61 3.21 -10.42 20.71
CA GLU A 61 3.81 -10.76 22.02
C GLU A 61 2.78 -11.31 23.00
N ALA A 62 1.53 -10.82 22.93
CA ALA A 62 0.43 -11.32 23.75
C ALA A 62 -0.16 -12.64 23.24
N LEU A 63 0.15 -13.05 22.00
CA LEU A 63 -0.45 -14.23 21.37
C LEU A 63 0.35 -15.49 21.69
N ASP A 64 -0.32 -16.47 22.32
CA ASP A 64 0.14 -17.85 22.27
C ASP A 64 -0.17 -18.43 20.89
N ALA A 65 0.86 -18.54 20.05
CA ALA A 65 0.72 -19.02 18.68
C ALA A 65 0.16 -20.46 18.57
N GLY A 66 0.24 -21.25 19.65
CA GLY A 66 -0.36 -22.59 19.71
C GLY A 66 -1.89 -22.58 19.81
N LEU A 67 -2.48 -21.47 20.24
CA LEU A 67 -3.92 -21.34 20.47
C LEU A 67 -4.67 -20.73 19.27
N ASP A 68 -4.02 -19.83 18.50
CA ASP A 68 -4.61 -19.25 17.28
C ASP A 68 -3.57 -19.09 16.17
N PRO A 69 -3.33 -20.14 15.36
CA PRO A 69 -2.36 -20.11 14.29
C PRO A 69 -2.77 -19.20 13.11
N LEU A 70 -4.07 -18.92 12.93
CA LEU A 70 -4.54 -18.02 11.87
C LEU A 70 -4.22 -16.57 12.21
N LEU A 71 -4.49 -16.15 13.45
CA LEU A 71 -4.12 -14.83 13.93
C LEU A 71 -2.60 -14.65 13.92
N ALA A 72 -1.84 -15.67 14.35
CA ALA A 72 -0.38 -15.64 14.30
C ALA A 72 0.13 -15.40 12.87
N ARG A 73 -0.47 -16.08 11.88
CA ARG A 73 -0.12 -15.90 10.48
C ARG A 73 -0.47 -14.50 9.96
N ARG A 74 -1.66 -13.98 10.28
CA ARG A 74 -2.08 -12.61 9.92
C ARG A 74 -1.12 -11.56 10.45
N LEU A 75 -0.76 -11.65 11.72
CA LEU A 75 0.17 -10.71 12.35
C LEU A 75 1.59 -10.80 11.75
N GLU A 76 2.03 -11.99 11.34
CA GLU A 76 3.31 -12.14 10.63
C GLU A 76 3.29 -11.52 9.23
N VAL A 77 2.17 -11.60 8.51
CA VAL A 77 2.00 -10.89 7.23
C VAL A 77 2.10 -9.38 7.44
N TRP A 78 1.39 -8.85 8.44
CA TRP A 78 1.48 -7.43 8.80
C TRP A 78 2.89 -6.96 9.11
N ARG A 79 3.63 -7.73 9.93
CA ARG A 79 5.03 -7.43 10.25
C ARG A 79 5.87 -7.32 8.97
N ARG A 80 5.71 -8.26 8.04
CA ARG A 80 6.42 -8.25 6.76
C ARG A 80 6.02 -7.07 5.88
N SER A 81 4.74 -6.69 5.87
CA SER A 81 4.27 -5.51 5.15
C SER A 81 4.94 -4.23 5.67
N PHE A 82 5.08 -4.08 6.99
CA PHE A 82 5.81 -2.95 7.57
C PHE A 82 7.31 -3.00 7.28
N ASP A 83 7.92 -4.18 7.23
CA ASP A 83 9.35 -4.29 6.89
C ASP A 83 9.60 -3.95 5.41
N GLY A 84 8.73 -4.42 4.51
CA GLY A 84 8.80 -4.10 3.08
C GLY A 84 8.53 -2.63 2.80
N SER A 85 7.63 -1.99 3.55
CA SER A 85 7.26 -0.58 3.32
C SER A 85 8.41 0.41 3.50
N ALA A 86 9.39 0.08 4.36
CA ALA A 86 10.59 0.88 4.54
C ALA A 86 11.45 0.98 3.27
N VAL A 87 11.22 0.11 2.29
CA VAL A 87 11.87 0.12 0.97
C VAL A 87 10.90 0.57 -0.11
N ASP A 88 9.71 -0.03 -0.16
CA ASP A 88 8.78 0.12 -1.28
C ASP A 88 7.95 1.41 -1.27
N HIS A 89 7.83 2.04 -0.10
CA HIS A 89 6.97 3.19 0.14
C HIS A 89 7.72 4.44 0.66
N VAL A 90 9.02 4.52 0.37
CA VAL A 90 9.80 5.75 0.57
C VAL A 90 9.28 6.82 -0.40
N GLU A 91 9.15 8.08 0.06
CA GLU A 91 8.56 9.17 -0.72
C GLU A 91 9.14 9.30 -2.14
N GLU A 92 10.47 9.20 -2.26
CA GLU A 92 11.16 9.25 -3.54
C GLU A 92 10.75 8.11 -4.48
N VAL A 93 10.60 6.89 -3.95
CA VAL A 93 10.16 5.71 -4.72
C VAL A 93 8.73 5.90 -5.21
N CYS A 94 7.82 6.34 -4.34
CA CYS A 94 6.42 6.61 -4.71
C CYS A 94 6.33 7.66 -5.83
N ARG A 95 7.08 8.75 -5.70
CA ARG A 95 7.13 9.83 -6.70
C ARG A 95 7.70 9.35 -8.04
N LEU A 96 8.77 8.57 -8.02
CA LEU A 96 9.38 8.00 -9.23
C LEU A 96 8.42 7.03 -9.92
N ARG A 97 7.76 6.14 -9.15
CA ARG A 97 6.77 5.19 -9.67
C ARG A 97 5.62 5.91 -10.37
N ALA A 98 5.02 6.91 -9.72
CA ALA A 98 3.92 7.68 -10.31
C ALA A 98 4.32 8.36 -11.63
N ARG A 99 5.50 8.99 -11.67
CA ARG A 99 6.04 9.61 -12.88
C ARG A 99 6.27 8.60 -14.01
N LEU A 100 6.85 7.44 -13.69
CA LEU A 100 7.11 6.39 -14.67
C LEU A 100 5.82 5.78 -15.21
N GLN A 101 4.82 5.55 -14.34
CA GLN A 101 3.52 5.02 -14.73
C GLN A 101 2.85 5.91 -15.78
N GLN A 102 2.80 7.23 -15.53
CA GLN A 102 2.25 8.20 -16.48
C GLN A 102 3.00 8.19 -17.81
N ARG A 103 4.34 8.13 -17.78
CA ARG A 103 5.16 8.09 -18.99
C ARG A 103 4.93 6.82 -19.81
N ILE A 104 4.76 5.68 -19.14
CA ILE A 104 4.47 4.39 -19.79
C ILE A 104 3.08 4.42 -20.43
N ALA A 105 2.06 4.87 -19.69
CA ALA A 105 0.69 4.93 -20.19
C ALA A 105 0.52 5.93 -21.34
N GLY A 106 1.23 7.06 -21.30
CA GLY A 106 1.23 8.06 -22.37
C GLY A 106 2.18 7.75 -23.52
N PHE A 107 2.92 6.64 -23.49
CA PHE A 107 3.87 6.31 -24.53
C PHE A 107 3.14 5.98 -25.84
N LYS A 108 3.46 6.75 -26.88
CA LYS A 108 3.05 6.47 -28.26
C LYS A 108 4.31 6.21 -29.08
N PHE A 109 4.36 5.05 -29.71
CA PHE A 109 5.46 4.70 -30.60
C PHE A 109 5.27 5.41 -31.94
N GLU A 110 6.17 6.32 -32.29
CA GLU A 110 6.20 6.95 -33.59
C GLU A 110 7.20 6.22 -34.49
N LEU A 111 6.71 5.58 -35.56
CA LEU A 111 7.54 5.08 -36.64
C LEU A 111 7.41 6.06 -37.82
N ASP A 112 8.54 6.53 -38.35
CA ASP A 112 8.63 7.42 -39.52
C ASP A 112 7.94 8.81 -39.38
N GLY A 113 7.78 9.32 -38.16
CA GLY A 113 7.34 10.71 -37.92
C GLY A 113 5.84 10.94 -38.14
N ARG A 114 5.00 9.91 -38.05
CA ARG A 114 3.54 10.04 -37.97
C ARG A 114 3.03 9.38 -36.70
N ALA A 115 2.40 10.19 -35.85
CA ALA A 115 1.70 9.77 -34.64
C ALA A 115 0.30 9.20 -34.96
#